data_AF-A0A6P0TD87-F1
#
_entry.id   AF-A0A6P0TD87-F1
#
_cell.length_a   1.000
_cell.length_b   1.000
_cell.length_c   1.000
_cell.angle_alpha   90.00
_cell.angle_beta   90.00
_cell.angle_gamma   90.00
#
_symmetry.space_group_name_H-M   'P 1'
#
loop_
_entity.id
_entity.type
_entity.pdbx_description
1 polymer ?
#
loop_
_entity_poly.entity_id
_entity_poly.type
_entity_poly.pdbx_seq_one_letter_code
_entity_poly.pdbx_strand_id
1 'polypeptide(L)' 'MVDVAVMQEKIRVVESKRDALVRLLEQPDLGTLRIDVDQALEELDDLIEEFKQTFPEGAAT' A
#
# COMPACT_ATOMS: atom_id res chain seq x y z
N MET A 1 -17.52 5.02 -15.91
CA MET A 1 -16.90 5.91 -14.91
C MET A 1 -16.33 5.03 -13.82
N VAL A 2 -15.05 5.19 -13.47
CA VAL A 2 -14.49 4.50 -12.30
C VAL A 2 -15.09 5.17 -11.06
N ASP A 3 -15.62 4.36 -10.15
CA ASP A 3 -16.14 4.86 -8.89
C ASP A 3 -14.97 5.11 -7.93
N VAL A 4 -14.71 6.38 -7.65
CA VAL A 4 -13.62 6.82 -6.77
C VAL A 4 -13.79 6.24 -5.36
N ALA A 5 -15.03 6.07 -4.88
CA ALA A 5 -15.28 5.48 -3.56
C ALA A 5 -14.89 3.99 -3.54
N VAL A 6 -15.13 3.26 -4.63
CA VAL A 6 -14.68 1.86 -4.76
C VAL A 6 -13.15 1.78 -4.79
N MET A 7 -12.48 2.73 -5.44
CA MET A 7 -11.02 2.76 -5.47
C MET A 7 -10.41 3.15 -4.12
N GLN A 8 -11.03 4.08 -3.39
CA GLN A 8 -10.67 4.41 -2.01
C GLN A 8 -10.84 3.21 -1.06
N GLU A 9 -11.86 2.38 -1.24
CA GLU A 9 -11.99 1.18 -0.41
C GLU A 9 -10.89 0.16 -0.75
N LYS A 10 -10.55 0.02 -2.03
CA LYS A 10 -9.42 -0.83 -2.46
C LYS A 10 -8.09 -0.33 -1.92
N ILE A 11 -7.84 0.98 -1.90
CA ILE A 11 -6.56 1.51 -1.39
C ILE A 11 -6.42 1.25 0.12
N ARG A 12 -7.51 1.33 0.90
CA ARG A 12 -7.48 0.97 2.33
C ARG A 12 -7.09 -0.49 2.55
N VAL A 13 -7.57 -1.39 1.69
CA VAL A 13 -7.16 -2.81 1.73
C VAL A 13 -5.66 -2.94 1.42
N VAL A 14 -5.14 -2.18 0.45
CA VAL A 14 -3.71 -2.16 0.11
C VAL A 14 -2.87 -1.63 1.28
N GLU A 15 -3.28 -0.53 1.92
CA GLU A 15 -2.64 0.02 3.13
C GLU A 15 -2.61 -1.02 4.27
N SER A 16 -3.71 -1.75 4.49
CA SER A 16 -3.74 -2.81 5.52
C SER A 16 -2.77 -3.97 5.25
N LYS A 17 -2.54 -4.30 3.96
CA LYS A 17 -1.58 -5.33 3.56
C LYS A 17 -0.15 -4.85 3.71
N ARG A 18 0.11 -3.58 3.40
CA ARG A 18 1.38 -2.92 3.68
C ARG A 18 1.71 -3.01 5.17
N ASP A 19 0.77 -2.69 6.04
CA ASP A 19 0.96 -2.80 7.49
C ASP A 19 1.30 -4.24 7.94
N ALA A 20 0.69 -5.24 7.31
CA ALA A 20 1.02 -6.63 7.57
C ALA A 20 2.47 -6.98 7.16
N LEU A 21 2.95 -6.45 6.04
CA LEU A 21 4.34 -6.63 5.59
C LEU A 21 5.35 -5.89 6.48
N VAL A 22 5.01 -4.71 6.99
CA VAL A 22 5.84 -4.01 8.00
C VAL A 22 6.02 -4.88 9.24
N ARG A 23 4.93 -5.46 9.77
CA ARG A 23 5.00 -6.39 10.91
C ARG A 23 5.78 -7.66 10.59
N LEU A 24 5.74 -8.11 9.34
CA LEU A 24 6.51 -9.26 8.90
C LEU A 24 8.01 -8.96 8.93
N LEU A 25 8.45 -7.76 8.54
CA LEU A 25 9.86 -7.35 8.63
C LEU A 25 10.42 -7.28 10.06
N GLU A 26 9.55 -7.12 11.07
CA GLU A 26 9.96 -7.13 12.47
C GLU A 26 10.41 -8.53 12.93
N GLN A 27 10.08 -9.60 12.19
CA GLN A 27 10.48 -10.95 12.53
C GLN A 27 11.96 -11.19 12.19
N PRO A 28 12.77 -11.68 13.14
CA PRO A 28 14.22 -11.79 12.97
C PRO A 28 14.66 -12.93 12.03
N ASP A 29 13.77 -13.85 11.68
CA ASP A 29 14.04 -15.12 11.00
C ASP A 29 13.49 -15.21 9.56
N LEU A 30 13.22 -14.07 8.90
CA LEU A 30 12.76 -14.04 7.50
C LEU A 30 13.75 -14.61 6.48
N GLY A 31 15.05 -14.60 6.80
CA GLY A 31 16.09 -15.03 5.86
C GLY A 31 16.01 -14.26 4.54
N THR A 32 15.98 -14.97 3.42
CA THR A 32 15.95 -14.37 2.07
C THR A 32 14.62 -13.69 1.74
N LEU A 33 13.52 -14.08 2.38
CA LEU A 33 12.19 -13.49 2.16
C LEU A 33 12.17 -11.99 2.51
N ARG A 34 13.10 -11.54 3.36
CA ARG A 34 13.25 -10.14 3.73
C ARG A 34 13.42 -9.24 2.51
N ILE A 35 14.21 -9.66 1.52
CA ILE A 35 14.47 -8.87 0.31
C ILE A 35 13.18 -8.70 -0.48
N ASP A 36 12.41 -9.78 -0.64
CA ASP A 36 11.12 -9.75 -1.35
C ASP A 36 10.08 -8.89 -0.61
N VAL A 37 10.08 -8.91 0.72
CA VAL A 37 9.18 -8.09 1.56
C VAL A 37 9.56 -6.62 1.51
N ASP A 38 10.85 -6.29 1.56
CA ASP A 38 11.35 -4.92 1.40
C ASP A 38 10.95 -4.37 0.02
N GLN A 39 11.13 -5.15 -1.06
CA GLN A 39 10.72 -4.75 -2.41
C GLN A 39 9.19 -4.58 -2.51
N ALA A 40 8.41 -5.51 -1.97
CA ALA A 40 6.96 -5.41 -2.01
C ALA A 40 6.44 -4.18 -1.24
N LEU A 41 7.12 -3.77 -0.16
CA LEU A 41 6.77 -2.55 0.57
C LEU A 41 7.05 -1.29 -0.25
N GLU A 42 8.17 -1.23 -0.96
CA GLU A 42 8.50 -0.12 -1.87
C GLU A 42 7.43 0.01 -2.98
N GLU A 43 7.07 -1.10 -3.63
CA GLU A 43 6.03 -1.10 -4.68
C GLU A 43 4.65 -0.67 -4.15
N LEU A 44 4.30 -1.05 -2.91
CA LEU A 44 3.05 -0.65 -2.28
C LEU A 44 3.07 0.83 -1.88
N ASP A 45 4.20 1.35 -1.40
CA ASP A 45 4.39 2.75 -1.08
C ASP A 45 4.22 3.63 -2.32
N ASP A 46 4.88 3.27 -3.43
CA ASP A 46 4.75 3.97 -4.71
C ASP A 46 3.31 3.96 -5.21
N LEU A 47 2.63 2.81 -5.15
CA LEU A 47 1.22 2.69 -5.56
C LEU A 47 0.30 3.57 -4.72
N ILE A 48 0.50 3.59 -3.39
CA ILE A 48 -0.31 4.40 -2.47
C ILE A 48 -0.06 5.89 -2.73
N GLU A 49 1.19 6.28 -2.98
CA GLU A 49 1.53 7.65 -3.32
C GLU A 49 0.90 8.09 -4.66
N GLU A 50 1.04 7.28 -5.72
CA GLU A 50 0.43 7.56 -7.02
C GLU A 50 -1.10 7.68 -6.90
N PHE A 51 -1.73 6.83 -6.09
CA PHE A 51 -3.16 6.94 -5.80
C PHE A 51 -3.51 8.27 -5.15
N LYS A 52 -2.76 8.69 -4.11
CA LYS A 52 -2.99 9.96 -3.41
C LYS A 52 -2.79 11.17 -4.32
N GLN A 53 -1.83 11.12 -5.23
CA GLN A 53 -1.60 12.16 -6.23
C GLN A 53 -2.72 12.21 -7.29
N THR A 54 -3.22 11.03 -7.70
CA THR A 54 -4.30 10.92 -8.70
C THR A 54 -5.66 11.33 -8.11
N PHE A 55 -5.91 11.03 -6.84
CA PHE A 55 -7.15 11.29 -6.13
C PHE A 55 -6.91 12.07 -4.82
N PRO A 56 -6.49 13.35 -4.89
CA PRO A 56 -6.19 14.12 -3.70
C PRO A 56 -7.43 14.31 -2.83
N GLU A 57 -7.27 14.15 -1.52
CA GLU A 57 -8.35 14.33 -0.55
C GLU A 57 -8.92 15.76 -0.67
N GLY A 58 -10.22 15.86 -0.99
CA GLY A 58 -10.92 17.14 -1.20
C GLY A 58 -11.17 17.53 -2.67
N ALA A 59 -10.71 16.76 -3.66
CA ALA A 59 -11.03 17.01 -5.08
C ALA A 59 -12.48 16.68 -5.47
N ALA A 60 -13.24 16.02 -4.59
CA ALA A 60 -14.68 15.88 -4.70
C ALA A 60 -15.35 17.01 -3.88
N THR A 61 -15.55 18.16 -4.51
CA THR A 61 -16.55 19.16 -4.10
C THR A 61 -17.66 19.22 -5.14
#